data_AF-A0A955AUP9-F1
#
_entry.id   AF-A0A955AUP9-F1
#
_cell.length_a   1.000
_cell.length_b   1.000
_cell.length_c   1.000
_cell.angle_alpha   90.00
_cell.angle_beta   90.00
_cell.angle_gamma   90.00
#
_symmetry.space_group_name_H-M   'P 1'
#
loop_
_entity.id
_entity.type
_entity.pdbx_description
1 polymer ?
#
loop_
_entity_poly.entity_id
_entity_poly.type
_entity_poly.pdbx_seq_one_letter_code
_entity_poly.pdbx_strand_id
1 'polypeptide(L)'
;NAQGLDELVIPLKFKTPTSEDGLVFTVKSANDDVEEQPDGSINVSSSDLEMVKDAEDQTVGIRFADISIAKNEKIRHAYIQFTAKDAADEATSLQIGLQDSGNAAEFGSSAHNVTSRTLLAEPIAWTPAAWENAGDVTEAQRTPDLTKLIRQIVNRSDWQKGNALAFVISGSGKRNAKAFVSDAKDAPRLIIEPFDRPEANIANKLSHTIRLTFAELDADIQPGQRIFSVSINGQIVEEDLDVVAATGGTHLGIVKEYANVRLDDELRVRFIPKEGQPICSGIEVILED
;
A
#
# COMPACT_ATOMS: atom_id res chain seq x y z
N ASN A 1 -3.70 0.33 -33.23
CA ASN A 1 -3.91 -1.10 -33.45
C ASN A 1 -2.64 -1.81 -33.01
N ALA A 2 -2.75 -2.63 -31.97
CA ALA A 2 -1.65 -3.47 -31.52
C ALA A 2 -2.00 -4.92 -31.89
N GLN A 3 -1.11 -5.55 -32.66
CA GLN A 3 -1.23 -6.92 -33.15
C GLN A 3 -0.25 -7.82 -32.39
N GLY A 4 -0.65 -9.05 -32.10
CA GLY A 4 0.18 -10.01 -31.35
C GLY A 4 0.30 -9.69 -29.86
N LEU A 5 -0.70 -8.98 -29.31
CA LEU A 5 -0.84 -8.78 -27.86
C LEU A 5 -1.34 -10.08 -27.22
N ASP A 6 -0.53 -10.69 -26.36
CA ASP A 6 -0.96 -11.83 -25.55
C ASP A 6 -1.69 -11.36 -24.28
N GLU A 7 -1.19 -10.31 -23.66
CA GLU A 7 -1.69 -9.78 -22.40
C GLU A 7 -1.50 -8.27 -22.30
N LEU A 8 -2.50 -7.59 -21.75
CA LEU A 8 -2.44 -6.22 -21.31
C LEU A 8 -2.77 -6.15 -19.82
N VAL A 9 -1.87 -5.52 -19.06
CA VAL A 9 -2.07 -5.21 -17.65
C VAL A 9 -2.14 -3.69 -17.51
N ILE A 10 -3.28 -3.18 -17.05
CA ILE A 10 -3.46 -1.77 -16.74
C ILE A 10 -3.48 -1.63 -15.21
N PRO A 11 -2.38 -1.15 -14.58
CA PRO A 11 -2.41 -0.85 -13.16
C PRO A 11 -3.35 0.33 -12.92
N LEU A 12 -4.31 0.14 -12.02
CA LEU A 12 -5.27 1.18 -11.67
C LEU A 12 -4.71 1.94 -10.48
N LYS A 13 -4.36 3.21 -10.69
CA LYS A 13 -4.09 4.13 -9.60
C LYS A 13 -5.42 4.63 -9.05
N PHE A 14 -6.00 3.89 -8.12
CA PHE A 14 -7.06 4.45 -7.29
C PHE A 14 -6.46 5.58 -6.46
N LYS A 15 -7.22 6.66 -6.30
CA LYS A 15 -6.86 7.74 -5.40
C LYS A 15 -6.61 7.11 -4.03
N THR A 16 -5.40 7.27 -3.50
CA THR A 16 -5.02 6.72 -2.18
C THR A 16 -6.11 7.06 -1.19
N PRO A 17 -6.78 6.08 -0.57
CA PRO A 17 -7.77 6.38 0.44
C PRO A 17 -7.11 7.22 1.53
N THR A 18 -7.71 8.36 1.84
CA THR A 18 -7.46 9.04 3.11
C THR A 18 -7.89 8.10 4.25
N SER A 19 -7.50 8.42 5.49
CA SER A 19 -7.66 7.65 6.73
C SER A 19 -9.04 7.02 7.07
N GLU A 20 -10.03 7.07 6.19
CA GLU A 20 -11.39 6.53 6.36
C GLU A 20 -11.50 5.01 6.07
N ASP A 21 -10.59 4.42 5.27
CA ASP A 21 -10.66 2.97 4.91
C ASP A 21 -9.65 2.07 5.68
N GLY A 22 -8.66 2.69 6.34
CA GLY A 22 -7.59 2.00 7.06
C GLY A 22 -7.95 1.58 8.49
N LEU A 23 -7.30 0.53 8.98
CA LEU A 23 -7.40 0.04 10.36
C LEU A 23 -6.38 0.84 11.17
N VAL A 24 -6.87 1.72 12.05
CA VAL A 24 -6.05 2.70 12.76
C VAL A 24 -5.69 2.17 14.13
N PHE A 25 -4.40 2.05 14.40
CA PHE A 25 -3.84 1.67 15.70
C PHE A 25 -3.08 2.86 16.27
N THR A 26 -3.43 3.25 17.49
CA THR A 26 -2.81 4.38 18.19
C THR A 26 -1.82 3.88 19.23
N VAL A 27 -0.82 4.69 19.53
CA VAL A 27 -0.02 4.57 20.76
C VAL A 27 -0.98 4.60 21.97
N LYS A 28 -0.75 3.73 22.98
CA LYS A 28 -1.68 3.55 24.11
C LYS A 28 -1.15 4.05 25.45
N SER A 29 0.15 4.26 25.54
CA SER A 29 0.82 4.68 26.76
C SER A 29 2.09 5.45 26.43
N ALA A 30 2.64 6.14 27.43
CA ALA A 30 3.92 6.83 27.31
C ALA A 30 5.12 5.86 27.11
N ASN A 31 4.91 4.56 27.36
CA ASN A 31 5.89 3.50 27.09
C ASN A 31 5.73 2.90 25.69
N ASP A 32 4.80 3.40 24.89
CA ASP A 32 4.60 2.97 23.51
C ASP A 32 5.24 3.92 22.51
N ASP A 33 5.72 5.10 22.92
CA ASP A 33 6.57 5.96 22.10
C ASP A 33 7.65 6.62 22.95
N VAL A 34 8.90 6.25 22.70
CA VAL A 34 10.03 6.59 23.58
C VAL A 34 11.24 7.01 22.77
N GLU A 35 12.13 7.71 23.44
CA GLU A 35 13.41 8.13 22.87
C GLU A 35 14.54 7.51 23.67
N GLU A 36 15.52 6.94 22.98
CA GLU A 36 16.72 6.38 23.59
C GLU A 36 17.93 7.23 23.23
N GLN A 37 18.61 7.78 24.23
CA GLN A 37 19.86 8.53 24.09
C GLN A 37 21.06 7.60 23.82
N PRO A 38 22.23 8.13 23.40
CA PRO A 38 23.40 7.30 23.11
C PRO A 38 23.91 6.47 24.30
N ASP A 39 23.69 6.94 25.52
CA ASP A 39 24.04 6.23 26.75
C ASP A 39 23.04 5.12 27.13
N GLY A 40 21.99 4.96 26.34
CA GLY A 40 20.93 3.98 26.53
C GLY A 40 19.80 4.44 27.43
N SER A 41 19.86 5.64 28.01
CA SER A 41 18.77 6.17 28.82
C SER A 41 17.50 6.33 27.97
N ILE A 42 16.36 5.95 28.55
CA ILE A 42 15.06 5.97 27.88
C ILE A 42 14.23 7.13 28.43
N ASN A 43 13.84 8.05 27.54
CA ASN A 43 12.88 9.09 27.83
C ASN A 43 11.47 8.61 27.43
N VAL A 44 10.65 8.29 28.44
CA VAL A 44 9.24 7.92 28.29
C VAL A 44 8.29 9.10 28.56
N SER A 45 8.83 10.29 28.81
CA SER A 45 8.05 11.46 29.26
C SER A 45 8.13 12.63 28.29
N SER A 46 8.80 12.45 27.15
CA SER A 46 8.94 13.49 26.13
C SER A 46 7.58 13.85 25.53
N SER A 47 7.37 15.14 25.28
CA SER A 47 6.18 15.62 24.58
C SER A 47 6.26 15.44 23.07
N ASP A 48 7.46 15.15 22.58
CA ASP A 48 7.82 15.05 21.18
C ASP A 48 8.67 13.80 20.95
N LEU A 49 8.75 13.42 19.68
CA LEU A 49 9.63 12.39 19.18
C LEU A 49 10.59 13.07 18.21
N GLU A 50 11.78 13.45 18.67
CA GLU A 50 12.81 13.97 17.79
C GLU A 50 13.49 12.79 17.10
N MET A 51 13.11 12.58 15.85
CA MET A 51 13.73 11.58 15.00
C MET A 51 15.17 12.02 14.68
N VAL A 52 16.08 11.43 15.46
CA VAL A 52 17.52 11.60 15.49
C VAL A 52 18.01 12.78 16.31
N LYS A 53 17.90 14.03 15.86
CA LYS A 53 18.62 15.14 16.53
C LYS A 53 17.79 15.88 17.58
N ASP A 54 18.28 15.89 18.83
CA ASP A 54 17.96 16.89 19.84
C ASP A 54 19.22 17.52 20.46
N ALA A 55 19.37 17.55 21.80
CA ALA A 55 20.61 17.93 22.47
C ALA A 55 21.72 16.87 22.22
N GLU A 56 21.31 15.61 22.13
CA GLU A 56 22.12 14.47 21.71
C GLU A 56 21.35 13.69 20.63
N ASP A 57 22.07 12.91 19.81
CA ASP A 57 21.43 12.05 18.80
C ASP A 57 20.71 10.88 19.49
N GLN A 58 19.45 10.61 19.13
CA GLN A 58 18.63 9.59 19.76
C GLN A 58 17.96 8.64 18.77
N THR A 59 17.55 7.49 19.29
CA THR A 59 16.78 6.48 18.55
C THR A 59 15.36 6.46 19.06
N VAL A 60 14.38 6.52 18.15
CA VAL A 60 12.96 6.52 18.51
C VAL A 60 12.41 5.10 18.48
N GLY A 61 11.73 4.68 19.54
CA GLY A 61 10.96 3.44 19.60
C GLY A 61 9.46 3.74 19.57
N ILE A 62 8.70 3.07 18.70
CA ILE A 62 7.23 3.23 18.63
C ILE A 62 6.57 1.86 18.61
N ARG A 63 5.63 1.62 19.52
CA ARG A 63 4.89 0.39 19.67
C ARG A 63 3.41 0.64 19.46
N PHE A 64 2.77 -0.29 18.75
CA PHE A 64 1.32 -0.32 18.55
C PHE A 64 0.80 -1.65 19.07
N ALA A 65 -0.06 -1.58 20.09
CA ALA A 65 -0.70 -2.74 20.70
C ALA A 65 -2.08 -3.02 20.09
N ASP A 66 -2.66 -4.17 20.45
CA ASP A 66 -4.01 -4.59 20.05
C ASP A 66 -4.19 -4.59 18.52
N ILE A 67 -3.16 -5.03 17.80
CA ILE A 67 -3.20 -5.10 16.34
C ILE A 67 -4.23 -6.15 15.93
N SER A 68 -5.36 -5.68 15.40
CA SER A 68 -6.53 -6.50 15.09
C SER A 68 -6.42 -7.24 13.74
N ILE A 69 -5.19 -7.49 13.29
CA ILE A 69 -4.85 -8.24 12.07
C ILE A 69 -4.66 -9.73 12.40
N ALA A 70 -5.36 -10.59 11.66
CA ALA A 70 -5.25 -12.03 11.83
C ALA A 70 -3.89 -12.56 11.35
N LYS A 71 -3.50 -13.74 11.84
CA LYS A 71 -2.32 -14.44 11.34
C LYS A 71 -2.50 -14.78 9.87
N ASN A 72 -1.46 -14.53 9.08
CA ASN A 72 -1.45 -14.68 7.62
C ASN A 72 -2.44 -13.79 6.85
N GLU A 73 -3.02 -12.78 7.50
CA GLU A 73 -3.87 -11.80 6.81
C GLU A 73 -3.07 -11.12 5.70
N LYS A 74 -3.68 -11.00 4.52
CA LYS A 74 -3.10 -10.21 3.43
C LYS A 74 -3.26 -8.72 3.76
N ILE A 75 -2.20 -7.95 3.58
CA ILE A 75 -2.16 -6.50 3.79
C ILE A 75 -1.87 -5.85 2.43
N ARG A 76 -2.68 -4.84 2.06
CA ARG A 76 -2.51 -4.04 0.85
C ARG A 76 -1.42 -2.99 1.06
N HIS A 77 -1.63 -2.12 2.05
CA HIS A 77 -0.70 -1.06 2.44
C HIS A 77 -0.62 -0.94 3.96
N ALA A 78 0.52 -0.47 4.46
CA ALA A 78 0.64 -0.07 5.85
C ALA A 78 1.68 1.04 6.00
N TYR A 79 1.42 2.00 6.89
CA TYR A 79 2.31 3.12 7.14
C TYR A 79 2.08 3.71 8.53
N ILE A 80 3.08 4.40 9.06
CA ILE A 80 2.91 5.24 10.24
C ILE A 80 2.66 6.67 9.78
N GLN A 81 1.61 7.28 10.29
CA GLN A 81 1.30 8.70 10.12
C GLN A 81 1.71 9.44 11.39
N PHE A 82 2.57 10.45 11.22
CA PHE A 82 2.96 11.37 12.27
C PHE A 82 2.16 12.67 12.20
N THR A 83 2.12 13.38 13.32
CA THR A 83 1.68 14.78 13.43
C THR A 83 2.90 15.64 13.68
N ALA A 84 3.16 16.63 12.85
CA ALA A 84 4.31 17.53 13.05
C ALA A 84 4.17 18.31 14.36
N LYS A 85 5.22 18.32 15.19
CA LYS A 85 5.28 19.16 16.39
C LYS A 85 5.58 20.61 16.01
N ASP A 86 6.50 20.80 15.09
CA ASP A 86 6.97 22.07 14.55
C ASP A 86 7.48 21.91 13.12
N ALA A 87 7.86 23.03 12.50
CA ALA A 87 8.47 23.04 11.19
C ALA A 87 9.92 22.54 11.27
N ALA A 88 10.32 21.67 10.34
CA ALA A 88 11.67 21.14 10.25
C ALA A 88 12.02 20.82 8.80
N ASP A 89 13.05 21.49 8.26
CA ASP A 89 13.46 21.41 6.86
C ASP A 89 14.86 20.82 6.65
N GLU A 90 15.56 20.46 7.73
CA GLU A 90 16.89 19.83 7.64
C GLU A 90 16.83 18.55 6.79
N ALA A 91 17.85 18.33 5.95
CA ALA A 91 17.99 17.09 5.20
C ALA A 91 18.01 15.89 6.17
N THR A 92 17.08 14.97 6.00
CA THR A 92 16.84 13.86 6.94
C THR A 92 16.79 12.53 6.21
N SER A 93 17.50 11.54 6.74
CA SER A 93 17.55 10.18 6.21
C SER A 93 17.42 9.18 7.35
N LEU A 94 16.31 8.44 7.35
CA LEU A 94 15.89 7.54 8.42
C LEU A 94 15.85 6.10 7.93
N GLN A 95 16.01 5.17 8.86
CA GLN A 95 15.79 3.75 8.70
C GLN A 95 14.70 3.32 9.68
N ILE A 96 13.68 2.65 9.16
CA ILE A 96 12.56 2.12 9.93
C ILE A 96 12.75 0.60 10.04
N GLY A 97 13.14 0.15 11.23
CA GLY A 97 13.18 -1.25 11.61
C GLY A 97 11.89 -1.69 12.28
N LEU A 98 11.62 -2.99 12.26
CA LEU A 98 10.53 -3.63 12.99
C LEU A 98 11.12 -4.77 13.83
N GLN A 99 10.75 -4.85 15.10
CA GLN A 99 11.20 -5.90 16.01
C GLN A 99 10.78 -7.28 15.49
N ASP A 100 11.72 -8.23 15.46
CA ASP A 100 11.48 -9.61 15.06
C ASP A 100 10.85 -10.42 16.21
N SER A 101 9.62 -10.06 16.58
CA SER A 101 8.82 -10.73 17.61
C SER A 101 7.35 -10.78 17.19
N GLY A 102 6.70 -11.92 17.44
CA GLY A 102 5.24 -12.04 17.25
C GLY A 102 4.42 -11.24 18.25
N ASN A 103 5.00 -10.79 19.36
CA ASN A 103 4.35 -9.89 20.32
C ASN A 103 5.40 -9.00 21.01
N ALA A 104 5.48 -7.73 20.60
CA ALA A 104 6.43 -6.79 21.19
C ALA A 104 6.01 -6.38 22.61
N ALA A 105 6.94 -6.49 23.57
CA ALA A 105 6.75 -5.90 24.89
C ALA A 105 6.75 -4.37 24.82
N GLU A 106 6.05 -3.72 25.74
CA GLU A 106 6.16 -2.27 25.97
C GLU A 106 7.61 -1.87 26.17
N PHE A 107 7.94 -0.63 25.81
CA PHE A 107 9.24 -0.09 26.19
C PHE A 107 9.29 0.10 27.70
N GLY A 108 10.48 -0.04 28.27
CA GLY A 108 10.72 0.17 29.69
C GLY A 108 11.88 1.12 29.91
N SER A 109 12.14 1.47 31.17
CA SER A 109 13.24 2.37 31.56
C SER A 109 14.61 1.69 31.68
N SER A 110 14.72 0.41 31.30
CA SER A 110 16.02 -0.28 31.27
C SER A 110 16.89 0.32 30.17
N ALA A 111 18.18 0.49 30.45
CA ALA A 111 19.10 1.02 29.46
C ALA A 111 19.08 0.18 28.17
N HIS A 112 19.11 0.85 27.03
CA HIS A 112 19.11 0.26 25.69
C HIS A 112 17.83 -0.51 25.30
N ASN A 113 16.69 -0.24 25.92
CA ASN A 113 15.46 -1.01 25.65
C ASN A 113 14.91 -0.85 24.21
N VAL A 114 15.30 0.20 23.49
CA VAL A 114 14.99 0.39 22.05
C VAL A 114 16.06 -0.27 21.20
N THR A 115 17.34 0.11 21.37
CA THR A 115 18.42 -0.30 20.47
C THR A 115 18.85 -1.76 20.64
N SER A 116 18.56 -2.38 21.79
CA SER A 116 18.82 -3.82 22.01
C SER A 116 17.75 -4.73 21.39
N ARG A 117 16.64 -4.18 20.88
CA ARG A 117 15.61 -4.99 20.22
C ARG A 117 16.17 -5.63 18.96
N THR A 118 16.04 -6.95 18.85
CA THR A 118 16.36 -7.66 17.61
C THR A 118 15.36 -7.26 16.53
N LEU A 119 15.85 -6.72 15.41
CA LEU A 119 15.04 -6.25 14.28
C LEU A 119 15.06 -7.27 13.14
N LEU A 120 14.06 -7.18 12.25
CA LEU A 120 14.11 -7.83 10.95
C LEU A 120 15.33 -7.35 10.14
N ALA A 121 15.84 -8.21 9.27
CA ALA A 121 17.13 -7.99 8.58
C ALA A 121 17.13 -6.80 7.59
N GLU A 122 15.99 -6.46 7.00
CA GLU A 122 15.88 -5.43 5.97
C GLU A 122 15.00 -4.26 6.44
N PRO A 123 15.56 -3.22 7.08
CA PRO A 123 14.80 -2.01 7.40
C PRO A 123 14.35 -1.26 6.14
N ILE A 124 13.34 -0.41 6.29
CA ILE A 124 12.85 0.45 5.20
C ILE A 124 13.49 1.84 5.33
N ALA A 125 14.17 2.28 4.27
CA ALA A 125 14.73 3.62 4.19
C ALA A 125 13.63 4.67 3.99
N TRP A 126 13.71 5.78 4.70
CA TRP A 126 12.79 6.91 4.59
C TRP A 126 13.54 8.24 4.54
N THR A 127 13.30 9.02 3.50
CA THR A 127 13.81 10.39 3.37
C THR A 127 12.62 11.34 3.44
N PRO A 128 12.17 11.75 4.65
CA PRO A 128 11.01 12.62 4.78
C PRO A 128 11.24 13.97 4.11
N ALA A 129 10.22 14.47 3.41
CA ALA A 129 10.19 15.86 2.96
C ALA A 129 10.25 16.83 4.14
N ALA A 130 10.50 18.11 3.87
CA ALA A 130 10.42 19.15 4.89
C ALA A 130 9.00 19.18 5.51
N TRP A 131 8.93 19.40 6.82
CA TRP A 131 7.67 19.62 7.53
C TRP A 131 7.48 21.12 7.65
N GLU A 132 6.43 21.66 7.04
CA GLU A 132 6.29 23.10 6.85
C GLU A 132 5.67 23.77 8.06
N ASN A 133 4.70 23.13 8.74
CA ASN A 133 3.96 23.72 9.85
C ASN A 133 3.75 22.74 11.01
N ALA A 134 3.64 23.30 12.22
CA ALA A 134 3.16 22.56 13.37
C ALA A 134 1.72 22.07 13.14
N GLY A 135 1.45 20.81 13.45
CA GLY A 135 0.15 20.17 13.28
C GLY A 135 -0.08 19.57 11.89
N ASP A 136 0.88 19.64 10.97
CA ASP A 136 0.74 18.98 9.66
C ASP A 136 0.60 17.46 9.83
N VAL A 137 -0.38 16.89 9.12
CA VAL A 137 -0.68 15.45 9.04
C VAL A 137 -0.90 15.08 7.56
N THR A 138 0.14 15.28 6.76
CA THR A 138 0.09 15.06 5.30
C THR A 138 0.97 13.89 4.89
N GLU A 139 1.09 13.64 3.59
CA GLU A 139 2.02 12.64 3.04
C GLU A 139 3.48 12.91 3.42
N ALA A 140 3.87 14.18 3.67
CA ALA A 140 5.21 14.52 4.12
C ALA A 140 5.55 13.95 5.52
N GLN A 141 4.53 13.74 6.36
CA GLN A 141 4.64 13.14 7.70
C GLN A 141 4.31 11.63 7.70
N ARG A 142 4.24 11.00 6.52
CA ARG A 142 3.92 9.58 6.38
C ARG A 142 5.18 8.79 6.05
N THR A 143 5.33 7.61 6.66
CA THR A 143 6.38 6.67 6.27
C THR A 143 6.15 6.12 4.86
N PRO A 144 7.17 5.53 4.21
CA PRO A 144 6.96 4.65 3.07
C PRO A 144 6.15 3.41 3.47
N ASP A 145 5.80 2.58 2.49
CA ASP A 145 5.03 1.36 2.72
C ASP A 145 5.81 0.35 3.59
N LEU A 146 5.23 0.01 4.74
CA LEU A 146 5.77 -0.91 5.75
C LEU A 146 5.20 -2.33 5.63
N THR A 147 4.36 -2.59 4.62
CA THR A 147 3.68 -3.88 4.41
C THR A 147 4.65 -5.05 4.41
N LYS A 148 5.83 -4.91 3.78
CA LYS A 148 6.84 -5.99 3.75
C LYS A 148 7.35 -6.37 5.14
N LEU A 149 7.56 -5.38 6.02
CA LEU A 149 7.98 -5.63 7.40
C LEU A 149 6.86 -6.28 8.20
N ILE A 150 5.67 -5.67 8.17
CA ILE A 150 4.53 -6.16 8.97
C ILE A 150 4.11 -7.57 8.52
N ARG A 151 4.11 -7.85 7.21
CA ARG A 151 3.81 -9.19 6.68
C ARG A 151 4.76 -10.27 7.18
N GLN A 152 6.04 -9.96 7.38
CA GLN A 152 6.97 -10.91 7.97
C GLN A 152 6.54 -11.30 9.38
N ILE A 153 6.10 -10.33 10.20
CA ILE A 153 5.67 -10.58 11.59
C ILE A 153 4.30 -11.28 11.66
N VAL A 154 3.29 -10.81 10.94
CA VAL A 154 1.92 -11.39 11.00
C VAL A 154 1.84 -12.81 10.42
N ASN A 155 2.84 -13.22 9.63
CA ASN A 155 2.95 -14.60 9.11
C ASN A 155 3.72 -15.54 10.07
N ARG A 156 4.29 -15.02 11.16
CA ARG A 156 5.06 -15.85 12.10
C ARG A 156 4.16 -16.83 12.84
N SER A 157 4.79 -17.90 13.33
CA SER A 157 4.09 -18.94 14.06
C SER A 157 3.51 -18.45 15.40
N ASP A 158 4.20 -17.51 16.05
CA ASP A 158 3.90 -16.89 17.35
C ASP A 158 2.99 -15.66 17.26
N TRP A 159 2.61 -15.21 16.06
CA TRP A 159 1.66 -14.12 15.89
C TRP A 159 0.23 -14.53 16.25
N GLN A 160 -0.47 -13.65 16.98
CA GLN A 160 -1.87 -13.75 17.33
C GLN A 160 -2.54 -12.38 17.13
N LYS A 161 -3.81 -12.38 16.72
CA LYS A 161 -4.60 -11.15 16.65
C LYS A 161 -4.66 -10.50 18.04
N GLY A 162 -4.37 -9.22 18.12
CA GLY A 162 -4.25 -8.46 19.37
C GLY A 162 -2.81 -8.30 19.86
N ASN A 163 -1.83 -9.00 19.26
CA ASN A 163 -0.42 -8.80 19.59
C ASN A 163 0.07 -7.42 19.16
N ALA A 164 1.23 -7.03 19.69
CA ALA A 164 1.84 -5.74 19.42
C ALA A 164 3.01 -5.82 18.43
N LEU A 165 3.19 -4.73 17.68
CA LEU A 165 4.34 -4.46 16.81
C LEU A 165 5.17 -3.33 17.42
N ALA A 166 6.50 -3.39 17.33
CA ALA A 166 7.38 -2.31 17.76
C ALA A 166 8.40 -1.95 16.69
N PHE A 167 8.37 -0.69 16.27
CA PHE A 167 9.24 -0.09 15.29
C PHE A 167 10.38 0.65 15.98
N VAL A 168 11.52 0.71 15.30
CA VAL A 168 12.70 1.46 15.71
C VAL A 168 13.10 2.38 14.56
N ILE A 169 13.22 3.66 14.84
CA ILE A 169 13.59 4.70 13.88
C ILE A 169 14.94 5.28 14.28
N SER A 170 15.88 5.24 13.36
CA SER A 170 17.26 5.72 13.51
C SER A 170 17.72 6.38 12.22
N GLY A 171 18.87 7.06 12.20
CA GLY A 171 19.42 7.65 10.98
C GLY A 171 20.18 8.95 11.22
N SER A 172 19.93 9.94 10.38
CA SER A 172 20.49 11.29 10.45
C SER A 172 19.46 12.37 10.12
N GLY A 173 19.71 13.59 10.59
CA GLY A 173 18.84 14.76 10.35
C GLY A 173 17.87 15.01 11.50
N LYS A 174 16.74 15.67 11.23
CA LYS A 174 15.79 16.07 12.26
C LYS A 174 14.35 16.15 11.73
N ARG A 175 13.44 15.43 12.37
CA ARG A 175 11.98 15.64 12.27
C ARG A 175 11.38 15.45 13.67
N ASN A 176 10.54 16.37 14.12
CA ASN A 176 9.93 16.29 15.45
C ASN A 176 8.44 16.00 15.31
N ALA A 177 8.03 14.81 15.73
CA ALA A 177 6.61 14.45 15.80
C ALA A 177 6.05 14.70 17.20
N LYS A 178 4.73 14.85 17.31
CA LYS A 178 4.08 14.83 18.62
C LYS A 178 4.11 13.42 19.22
N ALA A 179 4.44 13.31 20.50
CA ALA A 179 4.37 12.07 21.27
C ALA A 179 3.04 11.93 22.02
N PHE A 180 2.77 10.74 22.57
CA PHE A 180 1.61 10.43 23.39
C PHE A 180 1.43 11.37 24.58
N VAL A 181 2.55 11.71 25.24
CA VAL A 181 2.53 12.55 26.45
C VAL A 181 2.06 13.99 26.14
N SER A 182 2.27 14.49 24.91
CA SER A 182 1.72 15.78 24.50
C SER A 182 0.20 15.74 24.34
N ASP A 183 -0.30 14.86 23.47
CA ASP A 183 -1.72 14.57 23.30
C ASP A 183 -1.85 13.22 22.58
N ALA A 184 -2.51 12.25 23.22
CA ALA A 184 -2.72 10.92 22.67
C ALA A 184 -3.42 10.92 21.29
N LYS A 185 -4.18 11.98 20.95
CA LYS A 185 -4.83 12.12 19.63
C LYS A 185 -3.84 12.42 18.50
N ASP A 186 -2.77 13.13 18.84
CA ASP A 186 -1.77 13.61 17.90
C ASP A 186 -0.52 12.71 17.84
N ALA A 187 -0.41 11.76 18.76
CA ALA A 187 0.61 10.72 18.76
C ALA A 187 0.66 9.94 17.44
N PRO A 188 1.76 9.24 17.14
CA PRO A 188 1.87 8.43 15.94
C PRO A 188 0.72 7.44 15.81
N ARG A 189 0.27 7.21 14.57
CA ARG A 189 -0.77 6.23 14.25
C ARG A 189 -0.25 5.26 13.21
N LEU A 190 -0.40 3.97 13.47
CA LEU A 190 -0.19 2.94 12.46
C LEU A 190 -1.50 2.72 11.71
N ILE A 191 -1.46 2.91 10.40
CA ILE A 191 -2.57 2.62 9.50
C ILE A 191 -2.21 1.33 8.77
N ILE A 192 -3.09 0.33 8.86
CA ILE A 192 -2.99 -0.90 8.06
C ILE A 192 -4.25 -1.00 7.21
N GLU A 193 -4.08 -1.16 5.92
CA GLU A 193 -5.13 -1.45 4.96
C GLU A 193 -5.11 -2.96 4.66
N PRO A 194 -6.04 -3.76 5.21
CA PRO A 194 -6.16 -5.16 4.84
C PRO A 194 -6.43 -5.28 3.35
N PHE A 195 -5.93 -6.36 2.73
CA PHE A 195 -6.18 -6.65 1.32
C PHE A 195 -7.68 -6.85 1.06
N ASP A 196 -8.33 -7.54 2.01
CA ASP A 196 -9.76 -7.85 2.03
C ASP A 196 -10.34 -7.32 3.35
N ARG A 197 -10.89 -6.10 3.39
CA ARG A 197 -11.90 -5.81 4.42
C ARG A 197 -13.28 -6.14 3.88
N PRO A 198 -13.92 -7.23 4.32
CA PRO A 198 -15.35 -7.43 4.14
C PRO A 198 -16.18 -6.61 5.16
N GLU A 199 -15.77 -5.38 5.51
CA GLU A 199 -16.58 -4.44 6.31
C GLU A 199 -16.37 -2.97 5.89
N ALA A 200 -16.37 -2.71 4.57
CA ALA A 200 -16.79 -1.42 3.98
C ALA A 200 -17.10 -1.69 2.49
N ASN A 201 -18.32 -2.17 2.28
CA ASN A 201 -18.84 -2.70 1.04
C ASN A 201 -19.16 -1.57 0.03
N ILE A 202 -18.14 -0.86 -0.48
CA ILE A 202 -18.31 0.11 -1.58
C ILE A 202 -17.36 -0.19 -2.76
N ALA A 203 -16.09 -0.54 -2.55
CA ALA A 203 -15.19 -0.86 -3.68
C ALA A 203 -15.55 -2.17 -4.40
N ASN A 204 -16.15 -3.14 -3.71
CA ASN A 204 -16.72 -4.36 -4.32
C ASN A 204 -18.16 -4.14 -4.86
N LYS A 205 -18.59 -2.88 -4.97
CA LYS A 205 -19.89 -2.44 -5.51
C LYS A 205 -19.75 -1.59 -6.77
N LEU A 206 -18.57 -1.03 -7.02
CA LEU A 206 -18.30 -0.25 -8.22
C LEU A 206 -17.91 -1.20 -9.34
N SER A 207 -18.92 -1.65 -10.06
CA SER A 207 -18.72 -2.30 -11.34
C SER A 207 -18.16 -1.31 -12.35
N HIS A 208 -17.41 -1.84 -13.30
CA HIS A 208 -16.96 -1.09 -14.45
C HIS A 208 -17.52 -1.73 -15.70
N THR A 209 -17.85 -0.88 -16.66
CA THR A 209 -18.03 -1.28 -18.04
C THR A 209 -16.67 -1.20 -18.74
N ILE A 210 -16.19 -2.36 -19.21
CA ILE A 210 -15.00 -2.44 -20.06
C ILE A 210 -15.44 -2.46 -21.51
N ARG A 211 -14.96 -1.49 -22.30
CA ARG A 211 -15.15 -1.50 -23.75
C ARG A 211 -13.85 -1.82 -24.45
N LEU A 212 -13.89 -2.84 -25.30
CA LEU A 212 -12.78 -3.18 -26.18
C LEU A 212 -13.17 -2.86 -27.62
N THR A 213 -12.38 -2.01 -28.27
CA THR A 213 -12.55 -1.67 -29.68
C THR A 213 -11.65 -2.54 -30.53
N PHE A 214 -12.23 -3.15 -31.56
CA PHE A 214 -11.53 -3.97 -32.55
C PHE A 214 -11.75 -3.42 -33.95
N ALA A 215 -10.71 -3.41 -34.77
CA ALA A 215 -10.82 -3.10 -36.20
C ALA A 215 -9.74 -3.89 -36.95
N GLU A 216 -10.16 -4.76 -37.87
CA GLU A 216 -9.21 -5.45 -38.76
C GLU A 216 -8.75 -4.46 -39.84
N LEU A 217 -7.49 -4.01 -39.75
CA LEU A 217 -6.93 -3.03 -40.68
C LEU A 217 -6.11 -3.69 -41.80
N ASP A 218 -5.89 -5.00 -41.72
CA ASP A 218 -5.32 -5.76 -42.81
C ASP A 218 -6.42 -6.06 -43.84
N ALA A 219 -6.26 -5.52 -45.06
CA ALA A 219 -7.26 -5.64 -46.13
C ALA A 219 -7.42 -7.07 -46.65
N ASP A 220 -6.41 -7.92 -46.48
CA ASP A 220 -6.34 -9.25 -47.10
C ASP A 220 -6.94 -10.34 -46.20
N ILE A 221 -7.13 -10.07 -44.91
CA ILE A 221 -7.71 -11.01 -43.96
C ILE A 221 -9.18 -11.28 -44.30
N GLN A 222 -9.49 -12.57 -44.47
CA GLN A 222 -10.82 -13.10 -44.68
C GLN A 222 -11.42 -13.68 -43.39
N PRO A 223 -12.75 -13.84 -43.31
CA PRO A 223 -13.38 -14.58 -42.22
C PRO A 223 -12.72 -15.95 -41.99
N GLY A 224 -12.49 -16.28 -40.72
CA GLY A 224 -11.89 -17.50 -40.23
C GLY A 224 -10.36 -17.47 -40.11
N GLN A 225 -9.68 -16.43 -40.60
CA GLN A 225 -8.21 -16.35 -40.59
C GLN A 225 -7.63 -15.67 -39.34
N ARG A 226 -8.47 -14.98 -38.55
CA ARG A 226 -8.10 -14.43 -37.25
C ARG A 226 -9.23 -14.66 -36.25
N ILE A 227 -9.02 -15.61 -35.36
CA ILE A 227 -9.98 -16.03 -34.34
C ILE A 227 -9.26 -16.04 -32.99
N PHE A 228 -9.79 -15.33 -32.00
CA PHE A 228 -9.22 -15.31 -30.65
C PHE A 228 -10.30 -15.10 -29.59
N SER A 229 -10.09 -15.64 -28.41
CA SER A 229 -10.95 -15.38 -27.25
C SER A 229 -10.41 -14.22 -26.43
N VAL A 230 -11.27 -13.56 -25.65
CA VAL A 230 -10.89 -12.50 -24.72
C VAL A 230 -11.23 -12.95 -23.31
N SER A 231 -10.28 -12.78 -22.39
CA SER A 231 -10.56 -12.90 -20.96
C SER A 231 -10.26 -11.62 -20.21
N ILE A 232 -11.09 -11.30 -19.23
CA ILE A 232 -10.93 -10.19 -18.29
C ILE A 232 -10.81 -10.78 -16.89
N ASN A 233 -9.73 -10.43 -16.18
CA ASN A 233 -9.41 -10.93 -14.84
C ASN A 233 -9.47 -12.47 -14.73
N GLY A 234 -9.08 -13.16 -15.81
CA GLY A 234 -9.03 -14.62 -15.89
C GLY A 234 -10.35 -15.29 -16.29
N GLN A 235 -11.46 -14.55 -16.39
CA GLN A 235 -12.72 -15.06 -16.92
C GLN A 235 -12.83 -14.78 -18.42
N ILE A 236 -13.12 -15.80 -19.23
CA ILE A 236 -13.42 -15.61 -20.66
C ILE A 236 -14.74 -14.83 -20.78
N VAL A 237 -14.69 -13.70 -21.46
CA VAL A 237 -15.84 -12.80 -21.69
C VAL A 237 -16.29 -12.80 -23.14
N GLU A 238 -15.44 -13.29 -24.05
CA GLU A 238 -15.75 -13.46 -25.47
C GLU A 238 -15.00 -14.68 -25.99
N GLU A 239 -15.72 -15.60 -26.63
CA GLU A 239 -15.14 -16.80 -27.24
C GLU A 239 -15.04 -16.64 -28.75
N ASP A 240 -13.92 -17.07 -29.31
CA ASP A 240 -13.71 -17.21 -30.76
C ASP A 240 -14.12 -15.99 -31.60
N LEU A 241 -13.75 -14.78 -31.14
CA LEU A 241 -14.01 -13.55 -31.87
C LEU A 241 -13.28 -13.54 -33.21
N ASP A 242 -14.06 -13.47 -34.28
CA ASP A 242 -13.63 -13.11 -35.63
C ASP A 242 -14.19 -11.73 -35.97
N VAL A 243 -13.29 -10.74 -36.02
CA VAL A 243 -13.67 -9.34 -36.25
C VAL A 243 -14.25 -9.16 -37.65
N VAL A 244 -13.65 -9.77 -38.69
CA VAL A 244 -14.09 -9.62 -40.09
C VAL A 244 -15.45 -10.27 -40.30
N ALA A 245 -15.67 -11.46 -39.71
CA ALA A 245 -16.98 -12.11 -39.75
C ALA A 245 -18.05 -11.28 -39.00
N ALA A 246 -17.71 -10.69 -37.86
CA ALA A 246 -18.64 -9.90 -37.05
C ALA A 246 -18.99 -8.54 -37.68
N THR A 247 -18.05 -7.88 -38.37
CA THR A 247 -18.25 -6.58 -39.01
C THR A 247 -18.72 -6.68 -40.47
N GLY A 248 -18.56 -7.86 -41.10
CA GLY A 248 -18.86 -8.07 -42.52
C GLY A 248 -17.75 -7.60 -43.47
N GLY A 249 -16.56 -7.26 -42.96
CA GLY A 249 -15.43 -6.81 -43.77
C GLY A 249 -14.31 -6.16 -42.97
N THR A 250 -13.18 -5.94 -43.62
CA THR A 250 -12.02 -5.22 -43.05
C THR A 250 -12.27 -3.71 -43.02
N HIS A 251 -11.45 -2.95 -42.29
CA HIS A 251 -11.55 -1.50 -42.09
C HIS A 251 -12.85 -1.03 -41.41
N LEU A 252 -13.54 -1.94 -40.75
CA LEU A 252 -14.74 -1.67 -39.97
C LEU A 252 -14.44 -1.95 -38.49
N GLY A 253 -14.89 -1.03 -37.64
CA GLY A 253 -14.72 -1.12 -36.19
C GLY A 253 -15.92 -1.79 -35.51
N ILE A 254 -15.66 -2.57 -34.48
CA ILE A 254 -16.67 -3.07 -33.54
C ILE A 254 -16.23 -2.78 -32.12
N VAL A 255 -17.18 -2.39 -31.26
CA VAL A 255 -16.98 -2.24 -29.82
C VAL A 255 -17.67 -3.40 -29.12
N LYS A 256 -16.94 -4.12 -28.29
CA LYS A 256 -17.47 -5.12 -27.37
C LYS A 256 -17.52 -4.54 -25.97
N GLU A 257 -18.67 -4.63 -25.34
CA GLU A 257 -18.94 -4.06 -24.03
C GLU A 257 -19.15 -5.18 -23.00
N TYR A 258 -18.42 -5.09 -21.89
CA TYR A 258 -18.47 -6.03 -20.77
C TYR A 258 -18.77 -5.25 -19.50
N ALA A 259 -20.04 -5.24 -19.11
CA ALA A 259 -20.54 -4.56 -17.90
C ALA A 259 -20.32 -5.43 -16.65
N ASN A 260 -20.54 -4.82 -15.48
CA ASN A 260 -20.46 -5.50 -14.18
C ASN A 260 -19.07 -6.10 -13.87
N VAL A 261 -18.01 -5.59 -14.50
CA VAL A 261 -16.65 -6.06 -14.25
C VAL A 261 -16.14 -5.44 -12.96
N ARG A 262 -15.76 -6.30 -12.01
CA ARG A 262 -15.14 -5.86 -10.76
C ARG A 262 -13.63 -5.83 -10.94
N LEU A 263 -13.03 -4.71 -10.55
CA LEU A 263 -11.60 -4.46 -10.67
C LEU A 263 -11.01 -4.35 -9.27
N ASP A 264 -9.88 -5.01 -9.06
CA ASP A 264 -9.00 -4.79 -7.91
C ASP A 264 -7.91 -3.77 -8.34
N ASP A 265 -6.65 -3.94 -7.95
CA ASP A 265 -5.54 -3.00 -8.24
C ASP A 265 -5.12 -2.95 -9.72
N GLU A 266 -5.55 -3.92 -10.54
CA GLU A 266 -5.25 -3.98 -11.96
C GLU A 266 -6.46 -4.49 -12.77
N LEU A 267 -6.59 -3.99 -14.00
CA LEU A 267 -7.36 -4.64 -15.05
C LEU A 267 -6.41 -5.53 -15.86
N ARG A 268 -6.69 -6.82 -15.91
CA ARG A 268 -5.96 -7.78 -16.74
C ARG A 268 -6.84 -8.26 -17.90
N VAL A 269 -6.44 -7.91 -19.13
CA VAL A 269 -7.09 -8.39 -20.36
C VAL A 269 -6.12 -9.31 -21.08
N ARG A 270 -6.54 -10.55 -21.35
CA ARG A 270 -5.78 -11.49 -22.17
C ARG A 270 -6.51 -11.79 -23.46
N PHE A 271 -5.75 -11.82 -24.55
CA PHE A 271 -6.23 -12.23 -25.86
C PHE A 271 -5.64 -13.59 -26.20
N ILE A 272 -6.49 -14.58 -26.39
CA ILE A 272 -6.11 -15.99 -26.47
C ILE A 272 -6.27 -16.42 -27.94
N PRO A 273 -5.18 -16.53 -28.71
CA PRO A 273 -5.27 -16.89 -30.13
C PRO A 273 -5.78 -18.31 -30.33
N LYS A 274 -6.65 -18.47 -31.32
CA LYS A 274 -7.04 -19.77 -31.88
C LYS A 274 -6.56 -19.92 -33.33
N GLU A 275 -6.73 -18.87 -34.12
CA GLU A 275 -6.19 -18.74 -35.48
C GLU A 275 -5.67 -17.32 -35.67
N GLY A 276 -4.51 -17.14 -36.29
CA GLY A 276 -3.89 -15.82 -36.44
C GLY A 276 -3.52 -15.14 -35.10
N GLN A 277 -3.00 -13.91 -35.18
CA GLN A 277 -2.61 -13.14 -34.00
C GLN A 277 -3.78 -12.26 -33.53
N PRO A 278 -4.05 -12.10 -32.23
CA PRO A 278 -5.11 -11.21 -31.78
C PRO A 278 -4.82 -9.73 -32.10
N ILE A 279 -5.87 -8.92 -32.15
CA ILE A 279 -5.80 -7.48 -32.34
C ILE A 279 -6.63 -6.76 -31.29
N CYS A 280 -6.22 -5.55 -30.92
CA CYS A 280 -7.04 -4.61 -30.16
C CYS A 280 -6.69 -3.17 -30.57
N SER A 281 -7.71 -2.36 -30.79
CA SER A 281 -7.57 -0.98 -31.31
C SER A 281 -7.84 0.09 -30.25
N GLY A 282 -8.56 -0.23 -29.18
CA GLY A 282 -8.83 0.71 -28.09
C GLY A 282 -9.45 0.02 -26.88
N ILE A 283 -9.26 0.62 -25.70
CA ILE A 283 -9.79 0.14 -24.44
C ILE A 283 -10.33 1.33 -23.64
N GLU A 284 -11.53 1.17 -23.11
CA GLU A 284 -12.12 2.12 -22.17
C GLU A 284 -12.52 1.37 -20.88
N VAL A 285 -12.26 2.01 -19.75
CA VAL A 285 -12.64 1.52 -18.42
C VAL A 285 -13.55 2.59 -17.82
N ILE A 286 -14.84 2.27 -17.72
CA ILE A 286 -15.88 3.22 -17.33
C ILE A 286 -16.46 2.77 -15.99
N LEU A 287 -16.40 3.64 -14.99
CA LEU A 287 -17.06 3.41 -13.71
C LEU A 287 -18.59 3.39 -13.90
N GLU A 288 -19.28 2.38 -13.36
CA GLU A 288 -20.74 2.32 -13.31
C GLU A 288 -21.26 3.03 -12.06
N ASP A 289 -22.41 3.70 -12.18
CA ASP A 289 -23.08 4.46 -11.09
C ASP A 289 -23.81 3.57 -10.07
#